data_AF-A0A4Y9XUB1-F1
#
_entry.id   AF-A0A4Y9XUB1-F1
#
_cell.length_a   1.000
_cell.length_b   1.000
_cell.length_c   1.000
_cell.angle_alpha   90.00
_cell.angle_beta   90.00
_cell.angle_gamma   90.00
#
_symmetry.space_group_name_H-M   'P 1'
#
loop_
_entity.id
_entity.type
_entity.pdbx_description
1 polymer ?
#
loop_
_entity_poly.entity_id
_entity_poly.type
_entity_poly.pdbx_seq_one_letter_code
_entity_poly.pdbx_strand_id
1 'polypeptide(L)'
;MMHRLLSQKRLHITTVPCWAHQVNLVVGDYLKRNVASRTVVNRALEIVKWFNNHSRAIGILKDVQLKSSTTGIPLCLILPVLTRWTSHFLSISHLLELESCFLHAVAEHGAELEKCTGKEKTAVVKAKEIVQIIKDSQFWFALRLIKQDLEPLAIAAQARPISSDDQWDGDGDLSTAEALFDPVAE
;
A
#
# COMPACT_ATOMS: atom_id res chain seq x y z
N MET A 1 2.32 -22.05 14.52
CA MET A 1 2.03 -23.38 15.10
C MET A 1 2.54 -24.54 14.23
N MET A 2 2.41 -24.47 12.89
CA MET A 2 2.86 -25.53 11.96
C MET A 2 4.38 -25.76 11.91
N HIS A 3 5.18 -24.67 11.90
CA HIS A 3 6.65 -24.74 11.92
C HIS A 3 7.21 -25.54 13.11
N ARG A 4 6.68 -25.27 14.31
CA ARG A 4 7.15 -25.88 15.55
C ARG A 4 6.83 -27.38 15.62
N LEU A 5 5.72 -27.81 15.01
CA LEU A 5 5.34 -29.22 14.96
C LEU A 5 6.15 -29.99 13.91
N LEU A 6 6.47 -29.35 12.78
CA LEU A 6 7.33 -29.94 11.75
C LEU A 6 8.76 -30.13 12.26
N SER A 7 9.35 -29.13 12.92
CA SER A 7 10.70 -29.25 13.49
C SER A 7 10.79 -30.31 14.59
N GLN A 8 9.70 -30.56 15.32
CA GLN A 8 9.64 -31.61 16.34
C GLN A 8 9.42 -33.03 15.77
N LYS A 9 8.67 -33.18 14.68
CA LYS A 9 8.30 -34.50 14.11
C LYS A 9 9.17 -34.96 12.94
N ARG A 10 9.91 -34.05 12.32
CA ARG A 10 10.73 -34.30 11.12
C ARG A 10 12.08 -33.60 11.26
N LEU A 11 12.95 -34.16 12.10
CA LEU A 11 14.28 -33.62 12.41
C LEU A 11 15.21 -33.46 11.19
N HIS A 12 14.93 -34.18 10.10
CA HIS A 12 15.68 -34.06 8.83
C HIS A 12 15.20 -32.91 7.93
N ILE A 13 14.11 -32.21 8.30
CA ILE A 13 13.59 -31.06 7.55
C ILE A 13 13.92 -29.79 8.32
N THR A 14 14.85 -28.99 7.78
CA THR A 14 15.13 -27.65 8.30
C THR A 14 13.93 -26.75 8.05
N THR A 15 13.29 -26.29 9.13
CA THR A 15 12.15 -25.40 9.01
C THR A 15 12.62 -23.94 9.01
N VAL A 16 12.56 -23.26 7.87
CA VAL A 16 12.92 -21.83 7.75
C VAL A 16 11.72 -20.93 8.02
N PRO A 17 11.84 -19.85 8.81
CA PRO A 17 10.69 -18.98 9.09
C PRO A 17 10.09 -18.41 7.79
N CYS A 18 8.76 -18.31 7.75
CA CYS A 18 8.07 -17.74 6.59
C CYS A 18 8.49 -16.29 6.36
N TRP A 19 9.09 -16.02 5.20
CA TRP A 19 9.57 -14.69 4.79
C TRP A 19 8.48 -13.62 4.90
N ALA A 20 7.29 -13.88 4.34
CA ALA A 20 6.17 -12.94 4.40
C ALA A 20 5.76 -12.58 5.84
N HIS A 21 5.81 -13.54 6.77
CA HIS A 21 5.54 -13.29 8.18
C HIS A 21 6.64 -12.45 8.83
N GLN A 22 7.91 -12.75 8.54
CA GLN A 22 9.05 -11.98 9.07
C GLN A 22 9.00 -10.52 8.60
N VAL A 23 8.74 -10.29 7.31
CA VAL A 23 8.59 -8.92 6.79
C VAL A 23 7.42 -8.19 7.45
N ASN A 24 6.29 -8.87 7.69
CA ASN A 24 5.16 -8.27 8.41
C ASN A 24 5.54 -7.82 9.84
N LEU A 25 6.39 -8.59 10.53
CA LEU A 25 6.91 -8.20 11.84
C LEU A 25 7.84 -6.99 11.75
N VAL A 26 8.75 -6.98 10.77
CA VAL A 26 9.67 -5.85 10.54
C VAL A 26 8.90 -4.56 10.28
N VAL A 27 7.88 -4.59 9.40
CA VAL A 27 7.05 -3.42 9.11
C VAL A 27 6.23 -3.01 10.33
N GLY A 28 5.69 -3.98 11.08
CA GLY A 28 5.01 -3.74 12.34
C GLY A 28 5.92 -3.02 13.35
N ASP A 29 7.16 -3.46 13.50
CA ASP A 29 8.15 -2.84 14.39
C ASP A 29 8.59 -1.44 13.90
N TYR A 30 8.75 -1.25 12.59
CA TYR A 30 9.01 0.05 11.98
C TYR A 30 7.92 1.06 12.35
N LEU A 31 6.64 0.70 12.14
CA LEU A 31 5.51 1.58 12.49
C LEU A 31 5.32 1.73 14.01
N LYS A 32 5.74 0.73 14.81
CA LYS A 32 5.68 0.83 16.26
C LYS A 32 6.70 1.84 16.80
N ARG A 33 7.92 1.82 16.27
CA ARG A 33 9.06 2.65 16.69
C ARG A 33 9.02 4.05 16.07
N ASN A 34 8.57 4.17 14.81
CA ASN A 34 8.44 5.45 14.13
C ASN A 34 7.01 6.00 14.27
N VAL A 35 6.79 6.74 15.36
CA VAL A 35 5.49 7.35 15.69
C VAL A 35 5.04 8.36 14.62
N ALA A 36 5.98 9.07 13.99
CA ALA A 36 5.69 9.99 12.90
C ALA A 36 5.13 9.23 11.69
N SER A 37 5.83 8.18 11.23
CA SER A 37 5.35 7.34 10.13
C SER A 37 4.00 6.70 10.43
N ARG A 38 3.81 6.17 11.64
CA ARG A 38 2.51 5.62 12.06
C ARG A 38 1.38 6.62 11.97
N THR A 39 1.62 7.85 12.41
CA THR A 39 0.62 8.94 12.34
C THR A 39 0.25 9.25 10.91
N VAL A 40 1.23 9.35 10.01
CA VAL A 40 0.99 9.61 8.58
C VAL A 40 0.23 8.46 7.93
N VAL A 41 0.61 7.20 8.18
CA VAL A 41 -0.12 6.03 7.68
C VAL A 41 -1.56 6.04 8.17
N ASN A 42 -1.80 6.29 9.46
CA ASN A 42 -3.16 6.35 10.00
C ASN A 42 -4.01 7.47 9.34
N ARG A 43 -3.41 8.65 9.08
CA ARG A 43 -4.08 9.72 8.32
C ARG A 43 -4.46 9.25 6.90
N ALA A 44 -3.55 8.56 6.21
CA ALA A 44 -3.83 7.97 4.89
C ALA A 44 -5.00 6.98 4.93
N LEU A 45 -5.05 6.11 5.96
CA LEU A 45 -6.14 5.16 6.15
C LEU A 45 -7.48 5.85 6.43
N GLU A 46 -7.48 6.95 7.17
CA GLU A 46 -8.70 7.72 7.42
C GLU A 46 -9.24 8.36 6.12
N ILE A 47 -8.37 8.83 5.23
CA ILE A 47 -8.79 9.30 3.89
C ILE A 47 -9.46 8.16 3.12
N VAL A 48 -8.75 7.02 2.97
CA VAL A 48 -9.26 5.85 2.24
C VAL A 48 -10.60 5.39 2.81
N LYS A 49 -10.68 5.25 4.14
CA LYS A 49 -11.89 4.81 4.84
C LYS A 49 -13.03 5.81 4.67
N TRP A 50 -12.75 7.11 4.76
CA TRP A 50 -13.78 8.13 4.58
C TRP A 50 -14.35 8.10 3.16
N PHE A 51 -13.51 8.11 2.13
CA PHE A 51 -13.99 8.03 0.75
C PHE A 51 -14.78 6.74 0.48
N ASN A 52 -14.27 5.58 0.91
CA ASN A 52 -14.96 4.29 0.76
C ASN A 52 -16.34 4.22 1.42
N ASN A 53 -16.60 5.03 2.45
CA ASN A 53 -17.89 5.09 3.12
C ASN A 53 -18.84 6.16 2.55
N HIS A 54 -18.38 7.02 1.63
CA HIS A 54 -19.17 8.11 1.07
C HIS A 54 -19.26 7.98 -0.45
N SER A 55 -20.35 7.36 -0.93
CA SER A 55 -20.57 7.08 -2.35
C SER A 55 -20.45 8.32 -3.24
N ARG A 56 -20.97 9.47 -2.80
CA ARG A 56 -20.85 10.75 -3.53
C ARG A 56 -19.39 11.22 -3.61
N ALA A 57 -18.62 11.11 -2.54
CA ALA A 57 -17.21 11.50 -2.54
C ALA A 57 -16.37 10.61 -3.48
N ILE A 58 -16.65 9.30 -3.52
CA ILE A 58 -16.06 8.40 -4.51
C ILE A 58 -16.49 8.76 -5.94
N GLY A 59 -17.75 9.13 -6.15
CA GLY A 59 -18.25 9.56 -7.46
C GLY A 59 -17.43 10.74 -7.99
N ILE A 60 -17.28 11.80 -7.17
CA ILE A 60 -16.45 12.97 -7.51
C ILE A 60 -15.02 12.55 -7.85
N LEU A 61 -14.40 11.71 -7.00
CA LEU A 61 -13.02 11.26 -7.25
C LEU A 61 -12.91 10.46 -8.56
N LYS A 62 -13.89 9.60 -8.87
CA LYS A 62 -13.93 8.85 -10.13
C LYS A 62 -14.09 9.78 -11.34
N ASP A 63 -14.94 10.79 -11.24
CA ASP A 63 -15.14 11.75 -12.33
C ASP A 63 -13.86 12.54 -12.62
N VAL A 64 -13.14 12.96 -11.58
CA VAL A 64 -11.84 13.64 -11.73
C VAL A 64 -10.80 12.69 -12.32
N GLN A 65 -10.77 11.42 -11.90
CA GLN A 65 -9.89 10.41 -12.48
C GLN A 65 -10.18 10.17 -13.96
N LEU A 66 -11.46 10.05 -14.36
CA LEU A 66 -11.85 9.85 -15.75
C LEU A 66 -11.47 11.03 -16.65
N LYS A 67 -11.50 12.25 -16.13
CA LYS A 67 -11.04 13.45 -16.85
C LYS A 67 -9.51 13.51 -17.00
N SER A 68 -8.78 12.94 -16.05
CA SER A 68 -7.32 13.06 -15.95
C SER A 68 -6.56 11.81 -16.45
N SER A 69 -7.23 10.67 -16.56
CA SER A 69 -6.63 9.38 -16.91
C SER A 69 -6.64 9.12 -18.41
N THR A 70 -5.48 8.72 -18.93
CA THR A 70 -5.31 8.29 -20.33
C THR A 70 -5.88 6.89 -20.58
N THR A 71 -5.92 6.03 -19.55
CA THR A 71 -6.39 4.63 -19.66
C THR A 71 -7.90 4.48 -19.52
N GLY A 72 -8.60 5.51 -19.02
CA GLY A 72 -10.07 5.50 -18.85
C GLY A 72 -10.59 4.58 -17.74
N ILE A 73 -9.70 3.93 -16.98
CA ILE A 73 -10.06 3.06 -15.86
C ILE A 73 -9.70 3.76 -14.54
N PRO A 74 -10.68 4.11 -13.69
CA PRO A 74 -10.40 4.74 -12.40
C PRO A 74 -9.83 3.71 -11.41
N LEU A 75 -8.77 4.09 -10.71
CA LEU A 75 -8.19 3.31 -9.62
C LEU A 75 -9.12 3.30 -8.40
N CYS A 76 -9.18 2.15 -7.73
CA CYS A 76 -9.91 1.99 -6.49
C CYS A 76 -9.03 2.28 -5.26
N LEU A 77 -9.66 2.81 -4.21
CA LEU A 77 -9.00 3.00 -2.91
C LEU A 77 -9.01 1.69 -2.13
N ILE A 78 -7.82 1.11 -1.96
CA ILE A 78 -7.65 -0.16 -1.26
C ILE A 78 -7.68 0.08 0.25
N LEU A 79 -8.68 -0.49 0.95
CA LEU A 79 -8.65 -0.56 2.41
C LEU A 79 -7.77 -1.75 2.82
N PRO A 80 -6.66 -1.54 3.56
CA PRO A 80 -5.73 -2.61 3.85
C PRO A 80 -6.25 -3.56 4.94
N VAL A 81 -5.79 -4.81 4.84
CA VAL A 81 -6.03 -5.86 5.82
C VAL A 81 -4.95 -5.79 6.89
N LEU A 82 -5.35 -5.63 8.14
CA LEU A 82 -4.46 -5.44 9.30
C LEU A 82 -3.34 -6.49 9.41
N THR A 83 -3.60 -7.72 8.97
CA THR A 83 -2.67 -8.85 9.08
C THR A 83 -1.70 -8.96 7.89
N ARG A 84 -1.82 -8.10 6.88
CA ARG A 84 -1.02 -8.14 5.65
C ARG A 84 -0.44 -6.77 5.35
N TRP A 85 0.78 -6.52 5.79
CA TRP A 85 1.49 -5.27 5.55
C TRP A 85 1.57 -4.88 4.06
N THR A 86 1.62 -5.85 3.14
CA THR A 86 1.63 -5.60 1.69
C THR A 86 0.38 -4.85 1.22
N SER A 87 -0.77 -5.12 1.84
CA SER A 87 -2.01 -4.37 1.53
C SER A 87 -1.92 -2.91 1.98
N HIS A 88 -1.21 -2.62 3.08
CA HIS A 88 -0.93 -1.24 3.50
C HIS A 88 -0.02 -0.53 2.50
N PHE A 89 1.03 -1.22 2.02
CA PHE A 89 1.92 -0.68 0.99
C PHE A 89 1.16 -0.37 -0.32
N LEU A 90 0.29 -1.28 -0.78
CA LEU A 90 -0.55 -1.06 -1.96
C LEU A 90 -1.53 0.10 -1.76
N SER A 91 -2.18 0.18 -0.60
CA SER A 91 -3.08 1.28 -0.24
C SER A 91 -2.38 2.63 -0.32
N ILE A 92 -1.18 2.73 0.26
CA ILE A 92 -0.35 3.94 0.22
C ILE A 92 0.07 4.27 -1.22
N SER A 93 0.48 3.26 -1.99
CA SER A 93 0.92 3.44 -3.38
C SER A 93 -0.19 3.99 -4.26
N HIS A 94 -1.38 3.39 -4.20
CA HIS A 94 -2.56 3.88 -4.93
C HIS A 94 -2.96 5.29 -4.48
N LEU A 95 -2.87 5.58 -3.18
CA LEU A 95 -3.22 6.91 -2.67
C LEU A 95 -2.26 7.98 -3.22
N LEU A 96 -0.96 7.66 -3.33
CA LEU A 96 0.06 8.53 -3.93
C LEU A 96 -0.12 8.71 -5.44
N GLU A 97 -0.48 7.65 -6.16
CA GLU A 97 -0.80 7.75 -7.60
C GLU A 97 -2.00 8.67 -7.85
N LEU A 98 -2.94 8.72 -6.91
CA LEU A 98 -4.13 9.56 -6.98
C LEU A 98 -3.94 10.96 -6.36
N GLU A 99 -2.75 11.33 -5.91
CA GLU A 99 -2.50 12.62 -5.26
C GLU A 99 -3.03 13.81 -6.06
N SER A 100 -2.70 13.87 -7.36
CA SER A 100 -3.16 14.93 -8.26
C SER A 100 -4.69 14.96 -8.37
N CYS A 101 -5.33 13.80 -8.47
CA CYS A 101 -6.78 13.67 -8.53
C CYS A 101 -7.44 14.12 -7.23
N PHE A 102 -6.86 13.80 -6.07
CA PHE A 102 -7.36 14.27 -4.78
C PHE A 102 -7.25 15.79 -4.64
N LEU A 103 -6.13 16.37 -5.04
CA LEU A 103 -5.92 17.82 -5.00
C LEU A 103 -6.91 18.55 -5.92
N HIS A 104 -7.12 18.04 -7.15
CA HIS A 104 -8.11 18.58 -8.08
C HIS A 104 -9.55 18.45 -7.54
N ALA A 105 -9.92 17.27 -7.02
CA ALA A 105 -11.24 17.05 -6.43
C ALA A 105 -11.52 18.01 -5.27
N VAL A 106 -10.51 18.30 -4.44
CA VAL A 106 -10.64 19.26 -3.34
C VAL A 106 -10.70 20.71 -3.85
N ALA A 107 -9.96 21.05 -4.91
CA ALA A 107 -9.98 22.39 -5.49
C ALA A 107 -11.32 22.72 -6.17
N GLU A 108 -11.87 21.80 -6.96
CA GLU A 108 -13.13 22.01 -7.70
C GLU A 108 -14.38 21.74 -6.83
N HIS A 109 -14.34 20.69 -6.00
CA HIS A 109 -15.52 20.17 -5.30
C HIS A 109 -15.41 20.20 -3.76
N GLY A 110 -14.47 20.98 -3.20
CA GLY A 110 -14.25 21.03 -1.74
C GLY A 110 -15.51 21.31 -0.92
N ALA A 111 -16.35 22.25 -1.36
CA ALA A 111 -17.61 22.57 -0.68
C ALA A 111 -18.68 21.46 -0.80
N GLU A 112 -18.59 20.61 -1.84
CA GLU A 112 -19.46 19.45 -2.00
C GLU A 112 -19.00 18.27 -1.15
N LEU A 113 -17.69 18.05 -1.05
CA LEU A 113 -17.09 17.03 -0.17
C LEU A 113 -17.46 17.25 1.30
N GLU A 114 -17.52 18.51 1.76
CA GLU A 114 -18.00 18.84 3.10
C GLU A 114 -19.49 18.53 3.31
N LYS A 115 -20.31 18.55 2.25
CA LYS A 115 -21.75 18.25 2.30
C LYS A 115 -22.06 16.75 2.16
N CYS A 116 -21.10 15.94 1.70
CA CYS A 116 -21.26 14.49 1.55
C CYS A 116 -21.59 13.77 2.87
N THR A 117 -21.33 14.38 4.02
CA THR A 117 -21.50 13.81 5.36
C THR A 117 -22.88 14.07 6.00
N GLY A 118 -23.83 14.67 5.27
CA GLY A 118 -25.17 14.93 5.78
C GLY A 118 -25.23 16.09 6.77
N LYS A 119 -26.25 16.13 7.65
CA LYS A 119 -26.48 17.23 8.61
C LYS A 119 -25.81 17.03 9.97
N GLU A 120 -25.12 15.91 10.18
CA GLU A 120 -24.50 15.59 11.47
C GLU A 120 -23.23 16.44 11.69
N LYS A 121 -23.18 17.20 12.78
CA LYS A 121 -22.09 18.14 13.06
C LYS A 121 -20.71 17.45 13.16
N THR A 122 -20.66 16.27 13.76
CA THR A 122 -19.45 15.43 13.91
C THR A 122 -18.92 14.94 12.56
N ALA A 123 -19.82 14.53 11.67
CA ALA A 123 -19.47 14.04 10.34
C ALA A 123 -18.93 15.18 9.45
N VAL A 124 -19.51 16.37 9.53
CA VAL A 124 -19.02 17.57 8.82
C VAL A 124 -17.62 17.98 9.31
N VAL A 125 -17.35 17.93 10.62
CA VAL A 125 -16.00 18.18 11.16
C VAL A 125 -15.00 17.18 10.59
N LYS A 126 -15.36 15.89 10.55
CA LYS A 126 -14.48 14.87 9.98
C LYS A 126 -14.23 15.06 8.48
N ALA A 127 -15.24 15.45 7.70
CA ALA A 127 -15.05 15.77 6.28
C ALA A 127 -14.06 16.93 6.09
N LYS A 128 -14.16 17.97 6.92
CA LYS A 128 -13.23 19.09 6.91
C LYS A 128 -11.81 18.65 7.26
N GLU A 129 -11.64 17.83 8.28
CA GLU A 129 -10.33 17.26 8.64
C GLU A 129 -9.70 16.49 7.47
N ILE A 130 -10.47 15.62 6.81
CA ILE A 130 -9.98 14.87 5.62
C ILE A 130 -9.55 15.83 4.50
N VAL A 131 -10.36 16.86 4.20
CA VAL A 131 -10.02 17.87 3.19
C VAL A 131 -8.74 18.63 3.57
N GLN A 132 -8.53 18.94 4.85
CA GLN A 132 -7.31 19.59 5.31
C GLN A 132 -6.09 18.67 5.21
N ILE A 133 -6.23 17.38 5.50
CA ILE A 133 -5.15 16.40 5.32
C ILE A 133 -4.75 16.33 3.84
N ILE A 134 -5.71 16.35 2.91
CA ILE A 134 -5.42 16.29 1.47
C ILE A 134 -4.69 17.56 0.98
N LYS A 135 -5.00 18.73 1.54
CA LYS A 135 -4.33 19.99 1.19
C LYS A 135 -2.91 20.12 1.76
N ASP A 136 -2.57 19.31 2.76
CA ASP A 136 -1.29 19.35 3.45
C ASP A 136 -0.18 18.72 2.58
N SER A 137 0.71 19.55 2.05
CA SER A 137 1.83 19.09 1.23
C SER A 137 2.87 18.27 2.02
N GLN A 138 2.99 18.52 3.33
CA GLN A 138 3.89 17.75 4.20
C GLN A 138 3.38 16.33 4.41
N PHE A 139 2.05 16.15 4.45
CA PHE A 139 1.45 14.83 4.50
C PHE A 139 1.87 13.98 3.28
N TRP A 140 1.73 14.50 2.06
CA TRP A 140 2.10 13.78 0.84
C TRP A 140 3.60 13.50 0.77
N PHE A 141 4.44 14.47 1.15
CA PHE A 141 5.88 14.29 1.22
C PHE A 141 6.28 13.18 2.21
N ALA A 142 5.75 13.22 3.44
CA ALA A 142 6.01 12.19 4.43
C ALA A 142 5.49 10.81 4.00
N LEU A 143 4.36 10.76 3.30
CA LEU A 143 3.80 9.52 2.78
C LEU A 143 4.70 8.89 1.70
N ARG A 144 5.33 9.70 0.83
CA ARG A 144 6.31 9.22 -0.15
C ARG A 144 7.58 8.67 0.50
N LEU A 145 8.08 9.33 1.55
CA LEU A 145 9.19 8.82 2.36
C LEU A 145 8.89 7.43 2.95
N ILE A 146 7.69 7.25 3.50
CA ILE A 146 7.28 5.95 4.04
C ILE A 146 7.18 4.90 2.94
N LYS A 147 6.65 5.25 1.76
CA LYS A 147 6.63 4.33 0.61
C LYS A 147 8.05 3.89 0.25
N GLN A 148 9.00 4.83 0.17
CA GLN A 148 10.41 4.55 -0.14
C GLN A 148 11.06 3.63 0.90
N ASP A 149 10.79 3.84 2.19
CA ASP A 149 11.31 2.97 3.27
C ASP A 149 10.79 1.52 3.15
N LEU A 150 9.53 1.36 2.73
CA LEU A 150 8.86 0.06 2.65
C LEU A 150 9.04 -0.65 1.30
N GLU A 151 9.46 0.07 0.26
CA GLU A 151 9.60 -0.44 -1.11
C GLU A 151 10.61 -1.58 -1.25
N PRO A 152 11.82 -1.56 -0.64
CA PRO A 152 12.75 -2.69 -0.69
C PRO A 152 12.12 -3.97 -0.14
N LEU A 153 11.32 -3.85 0.92
CA LEU A 153 10.59 -4.98 1.50
C LEU A 153 9.49 -5.48 0.55
N ALA A 154 8.88 -4.58 -0.24
CA ALA A 154 7.81 -4.92 -1.17
C ALA A 154 8.37 -5.66 -2.38
N ILE A 155 9.53 -5.24 -2.88
CA ILE A 155 10.30 -5.93 -3.93
C ILE A 155 10.65 -7.34 -3.46
N ALA A 156 11.25 -7.45 -2.27
CA ALA A 156 11.65 -8.75 -1.72
C ALA A 156 10.46 -9.68 -1.41
N ALA A 157 9.26 -9.13 -1.24
CA ALA A 157 8.03 -9.88 -1.01
C ALA A 157 7.16 -10.08 -2.28
N GLN A 158 7.64 -9.66 -3.46
CA GLN A 158 6.89 -9.70 -4.74
C GLN A 158 5.53 -8.96 -4.67
N ALA A 159 5.45 -7.90 -3.87
CA ALA A 159 4.21 -7.17 -3.60
C ALA A 159 4.02 -5.93 -4.48
N ARG A 160 4.90 -5.67 -5.46
CA ARG A 160 4.74 -4.56 -6.40
C ARG A 160 3.60 -4.85 -7.37
N PRO A 161 2.69 -3.89 -7.63
CA PRO A 161 1.89 -3.91 -8.85
C PRO A 161 2.85 -3.97 -10.04
N ILE A 162 2.58 -4.83 -11.02
CA ILE A 162 3.35 -4.88 -12.26
C ILE A 162 3.12 -3.55 -12.99
N SER A 163 4.10 -2.64 -12.96
CA SER A 163 4.13 -1.51 -13.89
C SER A 163 4.52 -2.02 -15.28
N SER A 164 4.00 -1.39 -16.33
CA SER A 164 4.33 -1.71 -17.73
C SER A 164 5.82 -1.64 -18.06
N ASP A 165 6.61 -0.99 -17.20
CA ASP A 165 8.02 -0.68 -17.43
C ASP A 165 8.95 -1.73 -16.78
N ASP A 166 8.41 -2.66 -16.00
CA ASP A 166 9.16 -3.73 -15.32
C ASP A 166 9.11 -5.05 -16.13
N GLN A 167 9.36 -4.98 -17.44
CA GLN A 167 9.72 -6.17 -18.21
C GLN A 167 11.10 -6.63 -17.70
N TRP A 168 11.13 -7.69 -16.91
CA TRP A 168 12.36 -8.41 -16.64
C TRP A 168 12.80 -9.05 -17.96
N ASP A 169 13.76 -8.42 -18.65
CA ASP A 169 14.49 -9.02 -19.76
C ASP A 169 15.33 -10.17 -19.17
N GLY A 170 14.70 -11.33 -19.11
CA GLY A 170 15.28 -12.58 -18.66
C GLY A 170 16.28 -13.13 -19.67
N ASP A 171 17.35 -12.39 -19.94
CA ASP A 171 18.58 -12.91 -20.55
C ASP A 171 19.62 -13.12 -19.45
N GLY A 172 19.25 -13.96 -18.48
CA GLY A 172 20.19 -14.61 -17.58
C GLY A 172 20.35 -16.05 -18.05
N ASP A 173 21.42 -16.29 -18.81
CA ASP A 173 21.82 -17.58 -19.36
C ASP A 173 21.63 -18.72 -18.32
N LEU A 174 20.65 -19.59 -18.58
CA LEU A 174 20.35 -20.77 -17.78
C LEU A 174 21.41 -21.88 -17.94
N SER A 175 22.46 -21.67 -18.73
CA SER A 175 23.49 -22.69 -18.96
C SER A 175 24.46 -22.89 -17.77
N THR A 176 24.51 -21.96 -16.80
CA THR A 176 25.52 -22.04 -15.71
C THR A 176 25.02 -22.68 -14.41
N ALA A 177 23.74 -23.03 -14.30
CA ALA A 177 23.17 -23.63 -13.08
C ALA A 177 23.24 -25.17 -13.05
N GLU A 178 23.54 -25.83 -14.17
CA GLU A 178 23.65 -27.30 -14.25
C GLU A 178 25.02 -27.86 -13.85
N ALA A 179 25.99 -27.03 -13.47
CA ALA A 179 27.36 -27.47 -13.16
C ALA A 179 27.68 -27.71 -11.67
N LEU A 180 26.68 -27.69 -10.77
CA LEU A 180 26.89 -27.84 -9.32
C LEU A 180 26.40 -29.16 -8.72
N PHE A 181 25.93 -30.10 -9.54
CA PHE A 181 25.51 -31.44 -9.11
C PHE A 181 26.10 -32.54 -10.01
N ASP A 182 27.41 -32.52 -10.21
CA ASP A 182 28.12 -33.76 -10.59
C ASP A 182 28.49 -34.54 -9.32
N PRO A 183 28.00 -35.78 -9.14
CA PRO A 183 28.42 -36.62 -8.04
C PRO A 183 29.86 -37.11 -8.29
N VAL A 184 30.78 -36.75 -7.39
CA VAL A 184 32.07 -37.42 -7.28
C VAL A 184 31.81 -38.89 -6.96
N ALA A 185 32.37 -39.75 -7.80
CA ALA A 185 32.27 -41.20 -7.78
C ALA A 185 32.87 -41.83 -6.52
N GLU A 186 32.23 -42.91 -6.06
CA GLU A 186 32.86 -44.14 -5.58
C GLU A 186 31.98 -45.34 -5.97
#